data_AF-A0A924PTH5-F1
#
_entry.id   AF-A0A924PTH5-F1
#
_cell.length_a   1.000
_cell.length_b   1.000
_cell.length_c   1.000
_cell.angle_alpha   90.00
_cell.angle_beta   90.00
_cell.angle_gamma   90.00
#
_symmetry.space_group_name_H-M   'P 1'
#
loop_
_entity.id
_entity.type
_entity.pdbx_description
1 polymer ?
#
loop_
_entity_poly.entity_id
_entity_poly.type
_entity_poly.pdbx_seq_one_letter_code
_entity_poly.pdbx_strand_id
1 'polypeptide(L)'
;MFLFKRLLRLWLIALVWGLTACNAMGGGQQEGEGVGLTGIDHLADHLSVQHFSVNGYGGAQAGKGGSLVCCAIVPKKWTPGLKAHVEWRVTNWKEQTGEEHQADVPIDRYDEVGRMFVHFLANGQVRITLANESTRSPTYPGTRDPIPQKEPWKVYPRPRKVNPNNPFNDSDDNQQ
;
A
#
# COMPACT_ATOMS: atom_id res chain seq x y z
N MET A 1 51.66 -20.12 -47.25
CA MET A 1 50.62 -20.79 -46.42
C MET A 1 50.78 -20.61 -44.89
N PHE A 2 51.67 -19.76 -44.39
CA PHE A 2 51.84 -19.50 -42.94
C PHE A 2 51.26 -18.14 -42.47
N LEU A 3 51.23 -17.13 -43.34
CA LEU A 3 50.68 -15.80 -43.01
C LEU A 3 49.15 -15.79 -42.88
N PHE A 4 48.43 -16.56 -43.71
CA PHE A 4 46.97 -16.66 -43.65
C PHE A 4 46.46 -17.27 -42.33
N LYS A 5 47.21 -18.23 -41.76
CA LYS A 5 46.90 -18.85 -40.46
C LYS A 5 47.13 -17.91 -39.28
N ARG A 6 48.08 -16.97 -39.38
CA ARG A 6 48.35 -15.96 -38.33
C ARG A 6 47.28 -14.88 -38.32
N LEU A 7 46.82 -14.42 -39.48
CA LEU A 7 45.75 -13.44 -39.60
C LEU A 7 44.39 -14.01 -39.15
N LEU A 8 44.09 -15.27 -39.47
CA LEU A 8 42.88 -15.97 -39.01
C LEU A 8 42.89 -16.21 -37.48
N ARG A 9 44.06 -16.53 -36.90
CA ARG A 9 44.21 -16.68 -35.43
C ARG A 9 44.03 -15.35 -34.70
N LEU A 10 44.52 -14.24 -35.25
CA LEU A 10 44.34 -12.91 -34.67
C LEU A 10 42.87 -12.47 -34.73
N TRP A 11 42.15 -12.80 -35.79
CA TRP A 11 40.70 -12.55 -35.90
C TRP A 11 39.87 -13.36 -34.90
N LEU A 12 40.24 -14.62 -34.64
CA LEU A 12 39.56 -15.46 -33.64
C LEU A 12 39.83 -14.99 -32.20
N ILE A 13 41.01 -14.45 -31.90
CA ILE A 13 41.32 -13.93 -30.56
C ILE A 13 40.59 -12.60 -30.31
N ALA A 14 40.45 -11.73 -31.33
CA ALA A 14 39.68 -10.50 -31.21
C ALA A 14 38.17 -10.74 -30.97
N LEU A 15 37.62 -11.84 -31.50
CA LEU A 15 36.20 -12.18 -31.33
C LEU A 15 35.87 -12.72 -29.92
N VAL A 16 36.85 -13.29 -29.21
CA VAL A 16 36.66 -13.87 -27.87
C VAL A 16 36.66 -12.82 -26.75
N TRP A 17 37.23 -11.63 -26.99
CA TRP A 17 37.33 -10.55 -26.00
C TRP A 17 36.13 -9.58 -26.02
N GLY A 18 35.15 -9.79 -26.91
CA GLY A 18 33.98 -8.92 -27.06
C GLY A 18 32.73 -9.29 -26.25
N LEU A 19 32.76 -10.39 -25.47
CA LEU A 19 31.53 -10.95 -24.84
C LEU A 19 31.47 -10.87 -23.31
N THR A 20 32.36 -10.14 -22.65
CA THR A 20 32.23 -9.85 -21.21
C THR A 20 31.53 -8.50 -20.98
N ALA A 21 30.31 -8.37 -21.48
CA ALA A 21 29.37 -7.40 -20.94
C ALA A 21 28.95 -7.91 -19.56
N CYS A 22 29.50 -7.32 -18.51
CA CYS A 22 29.01 -7.51 -17.14
C CYS A 22 27.55 -7.05 -17.09
N ASN A 23 26.61 -7.98 -17.20
CA ASN A 23 25.28 -7.79 -16.60
C ASN A 23 25.45 -7.92 -15.08
N ALA A 24 26.04 -6.92 -14.45
CA ALA A 24 25.73 -6.62 -13.06
C ALA A 24 24.37 -5.90 -13.07
N MET A 25 23.31 -6.64 -13.40
CA MET A 25 21.98 -6.29 -12.94
C MET A 25 22.01 -6.52 -11.43
N GLY A 26 22.56 -5.54 -10.73
CA GLY A 26 22.51 -5.42 -9.28
C GLY A 26 21.08 -5.12 -8.83
N GLY A 27 20.16 -6.05 -9.09
CA GLY A 27 18.96 -6.19 -8.30
C GLY A 27 19.35 -7.00 -7.07
N GLY A 28 20.12 -6.39 -6.16
CA GLY A 28 20.31 -6.97 -4.84
C GLY A 28 18.94 -7.16 -4.23
N GLN A 29 18.43 -8.40 -4.21
CA GLN A 29 17.27 -8.76 -3.42
C GLN A 29 17.65 -8.47 -1.97
N GLN A 30 17.28 -7.30 -1.47
CA GLN A 30 17.32 -7.09 -0.04
C GLN A 30 16.29 -8.04 0.56
N GLU A 31 16.71 -8.88 1.50
CA GLU A 31 15.80 -9.72 2.26
C GLU A 31 14.70 -8.83 2.87
N GLY A 32 13.49 -8.98 2.34
CA GLY A 32 12.32 -8.26 2.80
C GLY A 32 11.66 -9.00 3.95
N GLU A 33 11.09 -8.23 4.87
CA GLU A 33 10.28 -8.71 5.98
C GLU A 33 8.80 -8.43 5.69
N GLY A 34 7.96 -9.42 5.94
CA GLY A 34 6.52 -9.27 5.82
C GLY A 34 5.96 -8.56 7.05
N VAL A 35 5.36 -7.39 6.84
CA VAL A 35 4.78 -6.58 7.91
C VAL A 35 3.27 -6.47 7.77
N GLY A 36 2.59 -6.32 8.90
CA GLY A 36 1.17 -6.04 8.92
C GLY A 36 0.88 -4.67 8.30
N LEU A 37 -0.11 -4.64 7.41
CA LEU A 37 -0.54 -3.47 6.63
C LEU A 37 -1.88 -2.95 7.15
N THR A 38 -1.96 -1.64 7.40
CA THR A 38 -3.20 -0.96 7.78
C THR A 38 -3.33 0.40 7.10
N GLY A 39 -4.53 0.75 6.67
CA GLY A 39 -4.84 2.04 6.04
C GLY A 39 -5.52 3.00 7.03
N ILE A 40 -5.05 4.26 7.05
CA ILE A 40 -5.61 5.35 7.84
C ILE A 40 -6.24 6.38 6.90
N ASP A 41 -7.53 6.64 7.09
CA ASP A 41 -8.33 7.47 6.20
C ASP A 41 -8.63 8.83 6.83
N HIS A 42 -7.82 9.84 6.49
CA HIS A 42 -8.01 11.23 6.91
C HIS A 42 -8.89 12.04 5.95
N LEU A 43 -9.46 11.43 4.91
CA LEU A 43 -10.30 12.12 3.95
C LEU A 43 -11.58 12.64 4.62
N ALA A 44 -12.22 13.61 3.95
CA ALA A 44 -13.49 14.18 4.38
C ALA A 44 -14.54 13.10 4.72
N ASP A 45 -15.51 13.45 5.55
CA ASP A 45 -16.51 12.51 6.09
C ASP A 45 -17.29 11.72 5.04
N HIS A 46 -17.45 12.28 3.83
CA HIS A 46 -18.17 11.72 2.69
C HIS A 46 -17.30 10.98 1.68
N LEU A 47 -15.98 10.95 1.90
CA LEU A 47 -15.01 10.24 1.10
C LEU A 47 -14.52 9.02 1.86
N SER A 48 -14.07 7.97 1.17
CA SER A 48 -13.45 6.83 1.84
C SER A 48 -12.51 6.06 0.93
N VAL A 49 -11.42 5.54 1.50
CA VAL A 49 -10.56 4.56 0.81
C VAL A 49 -10.98 3.14 1.18
N GLN A 50 -11.78 2.52 0.33
CA GLN A 50 -12.29 1.17 0.58
C GLN A 50 -11.31 0.06 0.17
N HIS A 51 -10.49 0.33 -0.84
CA HIS A 51 -9.48 -0.59 -1.35
C HIS A 51 -8.19 0.17 -1.64
N PHE A 52 -7.07 -0.43 -1.26
CA PHE A 52 -5.74 0.04 -1.63
C PHE A 52 -4.76 -1.13 -1.69
N SER A 53 -3.60 -0.92 -2.30
CA SER A 53 -2.49 -1.87 -2.31
C SER A 53 -1.16 -1.16 -2.09
N VAL A 54 -0.16 -1.92 -1.62
CA VAL A 54 1.23 -1.47 -1.53
C VAL A 54 2.10 -2.49 -2.23
N ASN A 55 2.78 -2.09 -3.31
CA ASN A 55 3.57 -2.97 -4.18
C ASN A 55 2.77 -4.22 -4.62
N GLY A 56 1.48 -4.05 -4.92
CA GLY A 56 0.57 -5.13 -5.30
C GLY A 56 -0.04 -5.93 -4.14
N TYR A 57 0.38 -5.70 -2.89
CA TYR A 57 -0.21 -6.35 -1.71
C TYR A 57 -1.41 -5.55 -1.20
N GLY A 58 -2.59 -6.18 -1.23
CA GLY A 58 -3.85 -5.54 -0.86
C GLY A 58 -3.96 -5.19 0.62
N GLY A 59 -4.52 -4.02 0.92
CA GLY A 59 -4.92 -3.54 2.23
C GLY A 59 -6.39 -3.87 2.55
N ALA A 60 -6.74 -3.96 3.84
CA ALA A 60 -8.13 -3.84 4.26
C ALA A 60 -8.64 -2.41 4.04
N GLN A 61 -9.97 -2.21 4.05
CA GLN A 61 -10.57 -0.87 4.01
C GLN A 61 -9.91 0.06 5.04
N ALA A 62 -9.47 1.23 4.56
CA ALA A 62 -8.85 2.23 5.40
C ALA A 62 -9.88 2.85 6.36
N GLY A 63 -9.40 3.25 7.53
CA GLY A 63 -10.25 3.80 8.57
C GLY A 63 -9.43 4.39 9.70
N LYS A 64 -9.70 3.98 10.94
CA LYS A 64 -8.96 4.43 12.13
C LYS A 64 -7.74 3.56 12.47
N GLY A 65 -7.33 2.64 11.58
CA GLY A 65 -6.20 1.74 11.79
C GLY A 65 -6.50 0.47 12.60
N GLY A 66 -7.76 0.05 12.68
CA GLY A 66 -8.17 -1.15 13.43
C GLY A 66 -8.08 -2.46 12.65
N SER A 67 -8.08 -2.40 11.32
CA SER A 67 -7.99 -3.58 10.45
C SER A 67 -6.55 -3.79 10.00
N LEU A 68 -6.08 -5.03 10.08
CA LEU A 68 -4.72 -5.43 9.72
C LEU A 68 -4.78 -6.58 8.71
N VAL A 69 -3.98 -6.49 7.65
CA VAL A 69 -3.79 -7.59 6.70
C VAL A 69 -2.30 -7.92 6.56
N CYS A 70 -2.01 -9.18 6.25
CA CYS A 70 -0.66 -9.63 5.91
C CYS A 70 -0.56 -9.84 4.40
N CYS A 71 0.50 -9.42 3.71
CA CYS A 71 1.66 -8.68 4.22
C CYS A 71 2.17 -7.70 3.17
N ALA A 72 2.53 -6.49 3.59
CA ALA A 72 3.43 -5.65 2.78
C ALA A 72 4.87 -6.12 3.02
N ILE A 73 5.72 -6.07 2.00
CA ILE A 73 7.13 -6.47 2.12
C ILE A 73 8.00 -5.22 2.20
N VAL A 74 8.85 -5.13 3.23
CA VAL A 74 9.77 -4.01 3.46
C VAL A 74 11.19 -4.49 3.72
N PRO A 75 12.24 -3.76 3.33
CA PRO A 75 13.61 -4.12 3.68
C PRO A 75 13.84 -4.11 5.20
N LYS A 76 14.71 -4.98 5.71
CA LYS A 76 15.12 -4.95 7.13
C LYS A 76 15.82 -3.65 7.54
N LYS A 77 16.46 -2.96 6.60
CA LYS A 77 17.16 -1.69 6.82
C LYS A 77 16.68 -0.65 5.82
N TRP A 78 16.24 0.51 6.32
CA TRP A 78 15.87 1.63 5.48
C TRP A 78 17.10 2.22 4.75
N THR A 79 16.90 2.69 3.52
CA THR A 79 17.91 3.42 2.74
C THR A 79 17.32 4.69 2.11
N PRO A 80 18.14 5.74 1.90
CA PRO A 80 17.68 6.94 1.20
C PRO A 80 17.08 6.62 -0.18
N GLY A 81 15.88 7.15 -0.44
CA GLY A 81 15.16 6.92 -1.68
C GLY A 81 14.26 5.68 -1.68
N LEU A 82 14.11 4.97 -0.56
CA LEU A 82 13.15 3.87 -0.43
C LEU A 82 11.71 4.37 -0.64
N LYS A 83 11.02 3.75 -1.60
CA LYS A 83 9.63 4.03 -1.95
C LYS A 83 8.82 2.75 -2.05
N ALA A 84 7.51 2.89 -1.97
CA ALA A 84 6.54 1.86 -2.30
C ALA A 84 5.55 2.43 -3.34
N HIS A 85 5.16 1.59 -4.29
CA HIS A 85 4.06 1.88 -5.19
C HIS A 85 2.75 1.67 -4.44
N VAL A 86 1.92 2.70 -4.35
CA VAL A 86 0.60 2.63 -3.71
C VAL A 86 -0.46 2.87 -4.76
N GLU A 87 -1.43 1.99 -4.81
CA GLU A 87 -2.66 2.16 -5.60
C GLU A 87 -3.84 2.25 -4.65
N TRP A 88 -4.77 3.18 -4.86
CA TRP A 88 -5.94 3.31 -4.00
C TRP A 88 -7.12 3.93 -4.73
N ARG A 89 -8.32 3.61 -4.22
CA ARG A 89 -9.57 4.19 -4.72
C ARG A 89 -10.20 5.10 -3.69
N VAL A 90 -10.45 6.35 -4.05
CA VAL A 90 -11.28 7.26 -3.25
C VAL A 90 -12.72 7.13 -3.72
N THR A 91 -13.60 6.69 -2.83
CA THR A 91 -15.05 6.62 -3.06
C THR A 91 -15.73 7.83 -2.43
N ASN A 92 -16.48 8.62 -3.20
CA ASN A 92 -17.46 9.56 -2.67
C ASN A 92 -18.78 8.82 -2.50
N TRP A 93 -19.09 8.41 -1.27
CA TRP A 93 -20.27 7.61 -1.04
C TRP A 93 -21.56 8.43 -1.14
N LYS A 94 -21.54 9.75 -0.98
CA LYS A 94 -22.74 10.58 -1.19
C LYS A 94 -23.12 10.66 -2.67
N GLU A 95 -22.12 10.77 -3.55
CA GLU A 95 -22.32 10.94 -5.00
C GLU A 95 -22.23 9.62 -5.78
N GLN A 96 -21.88 8.51 -5.11
CA GLN A 96 -21.71 7.19 -5.72
C GLN A 96 -20.65 7.17 -6.82
N THR A 97 -19.61 8.01 -6.67
CA THR A 97 -18.48 8.10 -7.60
C THR A 97 -17.22 7.51 -6.97
N GLY A 98 -16.27 7.13 -7.83
CA GLY A 98 -14.98 6.60 -7.41
C GLY A 98 -13.87 7.08 -8.33
N GLU A 99 -12.76 7.47 -7.73
CA GLU A 99 -11.54 7.90 -8.43
C GLU A 99 -10.38 6.98 -8.04
N GLU A 100 -9.67 6.48 -9.05
CA GLU A 100 -8.49 5.64 -8.88
C GLU A 100 -7.24 6.52 -8.88
N HIS A 101 -6.30 6.20 -8.00
CA HIS A 101 -5.04 6.91 -7.87
C HIS A 101 -3.90 5.94 -7.68
N GLN A 102 -2.70 6.39 -8.08
CA GLN A 102 -1.46 5.67 -7.82
C GLN A 102 -0.30 6.63 -7.64
N ALA A 103 0.68 6.26 -6.81
CA ALA A 103 1.88 7.03 -6.60
C ALA A 103 3.03 6.17 -6.05
N ASP A 104 4.26 6.53 -6.40
CA ASP A 104 5.45 6.03 -5.70
C ASP A 104 5.71 6.90 -4.47
N VAL A 105 5.31 6.38 -3.32
CA VAL A 105 5.32 7.08 -2.05
C VAL A 105 6.62 6.76 -1.29
N PRO A 106 7.39 7.76 -0.86
CA PRO A 106 8.51 7.55 0.06
C PRO A 106 8.06 6.85 1.33
N ILE A 107 8.82 5.83 1.74
CA ILE A 107 8.63 5.21 3.05
C ILE A 107 9.44 6.04 4.05
N ASP A 108 8.75 6.54 5.09
CA ASP A 108 9.41 7.26 6.17
C ASP A 108 10.58 6.44 6.73
N ARG A 109 11.65 7.12 7.15
CA ARG A 109 12.78 6.46 7.77
C ARG A 109 12.33 5.67 9.00
N TYR A 110 12.79 4.43 9.09
CA TYR A 110 12.61 3.56 10.25
C TYR A 110 13.96 2.93 10.64
N ASP A 111 14.20 2.86 11.95
CA ASP A 111 15.36 2.15 12.50
C ASP A 111 14.99 0.71 12.92
N GLU A 112 13.71 0.46 13.20
CA GLU A 112 13.14 -0.85 13.50
C GLU A 112 11.96 -1.15 12.57
N VAL A 113 11.85 -2.40 12.12
CA VAL A 113 10.72 -2.85 11.30
C VAL A 113 9.49 -3.03 12.20
N GLY A 114 8.45 -2.27 11.91
CA GLY A 114 7.15 -2.36 12.59
C GLY A 114 6.00 -2.57 11.60
N ARG A 115 4.77 -2.34 12.06
CA ARG A 115 3.59 -2.37 11.18
C ARG A 115 3.63 -1.20 10.20
N MET A 116 3.19 -1.44 8.97
CA MET A 116 3.06 -0.41 7.95
C MET A 116 1.69 0.28 8.05
N PHE A 117 1.72 1.59 8.23
CA PHE A 117 0.56 2.47 8.19
C PHE A 117 0.60 3.29 6.90
N VAL A 118 -0.45 3.18 6.09
CA VAL A 118 -0.64 4.01 4.90
C VAL A 118 -1.69 5.07 5.21
N HIS A 119 -1.26 6.32 5.30
CA HIS A 119 -2.14 7.45 5.57
C HIS A 119 -2.58 8.09 4.26
N PHE A 120 -3.90 8.13 4.03
CA PHE A 120 -4.52 8.88 2.95
C PHE A 120 -4.97 10.23 3.50
N LEU A 121 -4.29 11.32 3.12
CA LEU A 121 -4.43 12.65 3.73
C LEU A 121 -5.50 13.48 3.01
N ALA A 122 -6.15 14.38 3.76
CA ALA A 122 -7.22 15.24 3.24
C ALA A 122 -6.77 16.17 2.08
N ASN A 123 -5.48 16.44 1.98
CA ASN A 123 -4.88 17.25 0.91
C ASN A 123 -4.49 16.43 -0.34
N GLY A 124 -4.87 15.15 -0.40
CA GLY A 124 -4.57 14.24 -1.51
C GLY A 124 -3.19 13.57 -1.44
N GLN A 125 -2.37 13.88 -0.43
CA GLN A 125 -1.08 13.21 -0.25
C GLN A 125 -1.26 11.83 0.41
N VAL A 126 -0.29 10.94 0.16
CA VAL A 126 -0.17 9.65 0.84
C VAL A 126 1.15 9.61 1.59
N ARG A 127 1.13 9.09 2.82
CA ARG A 127 2.32 8.92 3.66
C ARG A 127 2.41 7.48 4.17
N ILE A 128 3.59 6.88 4.09
CA ILE A 128 3.86 5.53 4.60
C ILE A 128 4.76 5.64 5.82
N THR A 129 4.30 5.12 6.95
CA THR A 129 5.05 5.10 8.22
C THR A 129 5.11 3.69 8.77
N LEU A 130 6.29 3.25 9.21
CA LEU A 130 6.44 2.02 10.00
C LEU A 130 6.48 2.36 11.49
N ALA A 131 5.71 1.64 12.30
CA ALA A 131 5.70 1.83 13.75
C ALA A 131 5.26 0.56 14.50
N ASN A 132 5.74 0.40 15.72
CA ASN A 132 5.25 -0.65 16.64
C ASN A 132 4.06 -0.12 17.46
N GLU A 133 4.05 1.17 17.70
CA GLU A 133 3.03 1.89 18.45
C GLU A 133 1.70 1.98 17.70
N SER A 134 0.61 2.14 18.46
CA SER A 134 -0.68 2.49 17.87
C SER A 134 -0.69 3.96 17.43
N THR A 135 -1.55 4.31 16.46
CA THR A 135 -1.76 5.69 15.99
C THR A 135 -2.19 6.67 17.09
N ARG A 136 -2.69 6.14 18.23
CA ARG A 136 -3.09 6.94 19.40
C ARG A 136 -1.94 7.20 20.38
N SER A 137 -0.83 6.48 20.26
CA SER A 137 0.32 6.66 21.16
C SER A 137 0.90 8.08 21.00
N PRO A 138 1.31 8.77 22.07
CA PRO A 138 2.02 10.05 21.97
C PRO A 138 3.37 9.93 21.25
N THR A 139 3.96 8.74 21.19
CA THR A 139 5.25 8.48 20.50
C THR A 139 5.09 7.98 19.07
N TYR A 140 3.85 7.84 18.57
CA TYR A 140 3.61 7.44 17.19
C TYR A 140 4.29 8.41 16.19
N PRO A 141 5.14 7.93 15.26
CA PRO A 141 5.91 8.78 14.36
C PRO A 141 5.15 9.28 13.13
N GLY A 142 3.95 8.73 12.86
CA GLY A 142 3.12 9.13 11.73
C GLY A 142 2.41 10.47 11.95
N THR A 143 1.54 10.85 11.01
CA THR A 143 0.82 12.12 11.10
C THR A 143 -0.16 12.16 12.29
N ARG A 144 -0.45 13.37 12.76
CA ARG A 144 -1.48 13.68 13.77
C ARG A 144 -2.71 14.34 13.18
N ASP A 145 -2.82 14.33 11.86
CA ASP A 145 -3.99 14.85 11.16
C ASP A 145 -5.27 14.20 11.70
N PRO A 146 -6.36 14.95 11.81
CA PRO A 146 -7.62 14.42 12.32
C PRO A 146 -8.11 13.28 11.41
N ILE A 147 -8.79 12.30 12.02
CA ILE A 147 -9.48 11.24 11.30
C ILE A 147 -10.98 11.52 11.41
N PRO A 148 -11.64 12.00 10.35
CA PRO A 148 -13.06 12.33 10.41
C PRO A 148 -13.92 11.12 10.77
N GLN A 149 -14.98 11.36 11.55
CA GLN A 149 -16.00 10.34 11.81
C GLN A 149 -16.89 10.20 10.58
N LYS A 150 -16.94 8.98 10.02
CA LYS A 150 -17.71 8.67 8.81
C LYS A 150 -18.98 7.92 9.21
N GLU A 151 -20.14 8.40 8.75
CA GLU A 151 -21.46 7.84 9.12
C GLU A 151 -22.33 7.55 7.88
N PRO A 152 -21.88 6.70 6.95
CA PRO A 152 -22.62 6.41 5.72
C PRO A 152 -24.00 5.82 5.98
N TRP A 153 -24.22 5.17 7.13
CA TRP A 153 -25.52 4.59 7.50
C TRP A 153 -26.64 5.62 7.72
N LYS A 154 -26.31 6.91 7.88
CA LYS A 154 -27.31 7.99 7.91
C LYS A 154 -27.87 8.29 6.52
N VAL A 155 -27.16 7.91 5.45
CA VAL A 155 -27.56 8.11 4.05
C VAL A 155 -28.00 6.80 3.41
N TYR A 156 -27.27 5.71 3.70
CA TYR A 156 -27.60 4.35 3.29
C TYR A 156 -28.07 3.57 4.50
N PRO A 157 -29.38 3.57 4.82
CA PRO A 157 -29.88 2.77 5.93
C PRO A 157 -29.47 1.32 5.73
N ARG A 158 -29.03 0.66 6.81
CA ARG A 158 -28.63 -0.75 6.72
C ARG A 158 -29.82 -1.55 6.19
N PRO A 159 -29.59 -2.58 5.35
CA PRO A 159 -30.64 -3.49 4.95
C PRO A 159 -31.35 -4.00 6.21
N ARG A 160 -32.69 -3.93 6.22
CA ARG A 160 -33.49 -4.45 7.33
C ARG A 160 -33.13 -5.91 7.56
N LYS A 161 -32.94 -6.29 8.83
CA LYS A 161 -32.75 -7.69 9.19
C LYS A 161 -34.08 -8.42 9.02
N VAL A 162 -34.31 -8.98 7.83
CA VAL A 162 -35.48 -9.81 7.59
C VAL A 162 -35.31 -11.10 8.39
N ASN A 163 -36.25 -11.40 9.29
CA ASN A 163 -36.29 -12.70 9.95
C ASN A 163 -36.62 -13.76 8.89
N PRO A 164 -35.74 -14.73 8.61
CA PRO A 164 -35.98 -15.74 7.59
C PRO A 164 -37.20 -16.62 7.89
N ASN A 165 -37.60 -16.72 9.16
CA ASN A 165 -38.77 -17.49 9.59
C ASN A 165 -40.05 -16.64 9.68
N ASN A 166 -39.95 -15.32 9.55
CA ASN A 166 -41.11 -14.43 9.50
C ASN A 166 -40.76 -13.12 8.77
N PRO A 167 -40.70 -13.14 7.43
CA PRO A 167 -40.18 -12.03 6.64
C PRO A 167 -41.09 -10.79 6.60
N PHE A 168 -42.30 -10.87 7.18
CA PHE A 168 -43.29 -9.79 7.20
C PHE A 168 -43.47 -9.14 8.58
N ASN A 169 -42.83 -9.64 9.63
CA ASN A 169 -42.91 -9.06 10.97
C ASN A 169 -41.61 -8.31 11.27
N ASP A 170 -41.65 -6.99 11.09
CA ASP A 170 -40.53 -6.11 11.36
C ASP A 170 -40.45 -5.85 12.87
N SER A 171 -39.36 -6.27 13.51
CA SER A 171 -39.14 -6.02 14.93
C SER A 171 -38.85 -4.54 15.23
N ASP A 172 -38.55 -3.73 14.21
CA ASP A 172 -38.25 -2.32 14.37
C ASP A 172 -39.52 -1.43 14.37
N ASP A 173 -40.68 -1.95 13.93
CA ASP A 173 -41.99 -1.23 13.99
C ASP A 173 -42.56 -1.12 15.42
N ASN A 174 -42.04 -1.90 16.38
CA ASN A 174 -42.51 -1.91 17.77
C ASN A 174 -41.71 -1.00 18.71
N GLN A 175 -40.86 -0.11 18.19
CA GLN A 175 -40.07 0.84 19.01
C GLN A 175 -40.47 2.31 18.83
N GLN A 176 -41.74 2.57 18.49
CA GLN A 176 -42.33 3.92 18.48
C GLN A 176 -43.03 4.28 19.78
#